data_AF-A0A836WEP8-F1
#
_entry.id   AF-A0A836WEP8-F1
#
_cell.length_a   1.000
_cell.length_b   1.000
_cell.length_c   1.000
_cell.angle_alpha   90.00
_cell.angle_beta   90.00
_cell.angle_gamma   90.00
#
_symmetry.space_group_name_H-M   'P 1'
#
loop_
_entity.id
_entity.type
_entity.pdbx_description
1 polymer ?
#
loop_
_entity_poly.entity_id
_entity_poly.type
_entity_poly.pdbx_seq_one_letter_code
_entity_poly.pdbx_strand_id
1 'polypeptide(L)'
;MTDLMEIEAEEYQDVGSLNHSIVQTRMAGFLLNDERFTAMVELSLDVSQIDLSQFGVKAKEELKPDICLYPNSVGLRRRDVLRMPEMPLLAIEVVSPKQGIDDILAKFDAYFALEVKSCWLVTPTLQIVTVYSQPDNFKTFDKMATEVIDDILDIRVPLQNIFS
;
A
#
# COMPACT_ATOMS: atom_id res chain seq x y z
N MET A 1 23.97 15.23 12.40
CA MET A 1 22.91 16.18 12.83
C MET A 1 21.77 16.19 11.81
N THR A 2 22.09 16.11 10.52
CA THR A 2 21.15 15.82 9.41
C THR A 2 20.42 14.49 9.57
N ASP A 3 21.12 13.38 9.82
CA ASP A 3 20.50 12.04 9.90
C ASP A 3 19.46 11.91 11.03
N LEU A 4 19.69 12.57 12.18
CA LEU A 4 18.74 12.58 13.30
C LEU A 4 17.44 13.32 12.94
N MET A 5 17.56 14.44 12.22
CA MET A 5 16.39 15.20 11.75
C MET A 5 15.62 14.47 10.65
N GLU A 6 16.32 13.71 9.79
CA GLU A 6 15.70 12.88 8.76
C GLU A 6 14.92 11.70 9.39
N ILE A 7 15.52 11.01 10.37
CA ILE A 7 14.83 9.95 11.13
C ILE A 7 13.60 10.49 11.86
N GLU A 8 13.73 11.63 12.56
CA GLU A 8 12.59 12.26 13.25
C GLU A 8 11.47 12.69 12.28
N ALA A 9 11.80 13.08 11.06
CA ALA A 9 10.83 13.47 10.04
C ALA A 9 10.09 12.25 9.44
N GLU A 10 10.80 11.16 9.19
CA GLU A 10 10.22 9.89 8.72
C GLU A 10 9.30 9.28 9.79
N GLU A 11 9.72 9.25 11.06
CA GLU A 11 8.87 8.83 12.19
C GLU A 11 7.63 9.73 12.35
N TYR A 12 7.72 11.02 11.98
CA TYR A 12 6.58 11.94 12.03
C TYR A 12 5.56 11.73 10.90
N GLN A 13 5.98 11.17 9.76
CA GLN A 13 5.11 10.80 8.65
C GLN A 13 4.45 9.44 8.90
N ASP A 14 5.16 8.50 9.53
CA ASP A 14 4.68 7.16 9.91
C ASP A 14 3.87 7.17 11.23
N VAL A 15 2.86 8.04 11.31
CA VAL A 15 1.92 8.06 12.45
C VAL A 15 0.61 7.40 12.06
N GLY A 16 0.37 6.21 12.62
CA GLY A 16 -0.92 5.50 12.58
C GLY A 16 -2.04 6.32 13.24
N SER A 17 -2.64 7.23 12.48
CA SER A 17 -3.77 8.05 12.94
C SER A 17 -5.05 7.24 13.07
N LEU A 18 -6.03 7.71 13.86
CA LEU A 18 -7.29 6.99 14.09
C LEU A 18 -7.96 6.52 12.79
N ASN A 19 -8.12 7.41 11.82
CA ASN A 19 -8.76 7.09 10.55
C ASN A 19 -7.93 6.13 9.70
N HIS A 20 -6.60 6.32 9.68
CA HIS A 20 -5.66 5.43 8.99
C HIS A 20 -5.79 4.01 9.54
N SER A 21 -5.65 3.84 10.85
CA SER A 21 -5.68 2.53 11.51
C SER A 21 -7.04 1.81 11.36
N ILE A 22 -8.16 2.53 11.46
CA ILE A 22 -9.49 1.94 11.23
C ILE A 22 -9.61 1.43 9.79
N VAL A 23 -9.24 2.25 8.81
CA VAL A 23 -9.37 1.91 7.38
C VAL A 23 -8.43 0.77 7.00
N GLN A 24 -7.16 0.83 7.41
CA GLN A 24 -6.18 -0.22 7.17
C GLN A 24 -6.67 -1.56 7.75
N THR A 25 -7.14 -1.57 9.00
CA THR A 25 -7.62 -2.78 9.67
C THR A 25 -8.84 -3.38 8.97
N ARG A 26 -9.81 -2.54 8.58
CA ARG A 26 -11.02 -2.99 7.88
C ARG A 26 -10.70 -3.58 6.52
N MET A 27 -9.82 -2.94 5.77
CA MET A 27 -9.39 -3.43 4.48
C MET A 27 -8.64 -4.75 4.59
N ALA A 28 -7.65 -4.84 5.49
CA ALA A 28 -6.94 -6.08 5.74
C ALA A 28 -7.90 -7.20 6.15
N GLY A 29 -8.84 -6.90 7.07
CA GLY A 29 -9.88 -7.84 7.50
C GLY A 29 -10.77 -8.33 6.36
N PHE A 30 -11.15 -7.46 5.42
CA PHE A 30 -11.92 -7.87 4.24
C PHE A 30 -11.09 -8.75 3.30
N LEU A 31 -9.87 -8.31 2.97
CA LEU A 31 -8.98 -8.99 2.02
C LEU A 31 -8.51 -10.35 2.52
N LEU A 32 -8.42 -10.55 3.84
CA LEU A 32 -8.13 -11.87 4.45
C LEU A 32 -9.17 -12.95 4.12
N ASN A 33 -10.39 -12.57 3.69
CA ASN A 33 -11.42 -13.55 3.32
C ASN A 33 -11.33 -14.01 1.86
N ASP A 34 -10.41 -13.46 1.06
CA ASP A 34 -10.18 -13.91 -0.31
C ASP A 34 -9.10 -15.00 -0.35
N GLU A 35 -9.54 -16.26 -0.43
CA GLU A 35 -8.66 -17.44 -0.41
C GLU A 35 -7.64 -17.50 -1.56
N ARG A 36 -7.77 -16.63 -2.58
CA ARG A 36 -6.79 -16.53 -3.68
C ARG A 36 -5.49 -15.87 -3.22
N PHE A 37 -5.52 -15.12 -2.12
CA PHE A 37 -4.41 -14.28 -1.69
C PHE A 37 -3.98 -14.51 -0.24
N THR A 38 -2.75 -14.10 0.06
CA THR A 38 -2.25 -13.90 1.42
C THR A 38 -2.10 -12.40 1.64
N ALA A 39 -2.93 -11.82 2.51
CA ALA A 39 -2.85 -10.42 2.90
C ALA A 39 -1.84 -10.21 4.03
N MET A 40 -0.98 -9.21 3.89
CA MET A 40 0.03 -8.83 4.89
C MET A 40 -0.01 -7.33 5.13
N VAL A 41 0.19 -6.92 6.37
CA VAL A 41 0.24 -5.50 6.77
C VAL A 41 1.66 -5.13 7.15
N GLU A 42 2.08 -3.90 6.84
CA GLU A 42 3.38 -3.35 7.25
C GLU A 42 4.59 -4.22 6.86
N LEU A 43 4.51 -4.98 5.76
CA LEU A 43 5.59 -5.87 5.34
C LEU A 43 6.69 -5.07 4.64
N SER A 44 7.91 -5.14 5.17
CA SER A 44 9.09 -4.58 4.53
C SER A 44 9.42 -5.33 3.23
N LEU A 45 9.50 -4.59 2.12
CA LEU A 45 9.88 -5.09 0.79
C LEU A 45 11.35 -4.77 0.53
N ASP A 46 12.11 -5.73 0.02
CA ASP A 46 13.48 -5.51 -0.44
C ASP A 46 13.45 -4.90 -1.85
N VAL A 47 13.88 -3.65 -1.94
CA VAL A 47 13.89 -2.87 -3.17
C VAL A 47 15.30 -2.44 -3.57
N SER A 48 16.33 -3.08 -2.99
CA SER A 48 17.75 -2.80 -3.27
C SER A 48 18.16 -3.01 -4.74
N GLN A 49 17.34 -3.69 -5.53
CA GLN A 49 17.52 -3.93 -6.97
C GLN A 49 17.25 -2.71 -7.86
N ILE A 50 16.68 -1.62 -7.34
CA ILE A 50 16.34 -0.42 -8.11
C ILE A 50 16.78 0.85 -7.40
N ASP A 51 17.24 1.85 -8.16
CA ASP A 51 17.54 3.18 -7.62
C ASP A 51 16.24 3.96 -7.43
N LEU A 52 15.75 4.03 -6.20
CA LEU A 52 14.51 4.72 -5.85
C LEU A 52 14.55 6.24 -6.02
N SER A 53 15.74 6.84 -6.06
CA SER A 53 15.88 8.30 -6.20
C SER A 53 15.35 8.82 -7.53
N GLN A 54 15.29 7.96 -8.56
CA GLN A 54 14.71 8.29 -9.86
C GLN A 54 13.20 8.58 -9.79
N PHE A 55 12.52 8.09 -8.75
CA PHE A 55 11.09 8.33 -8.50
C PHE A 55 10.86 9.41 -7.43
N GLY A 56 11.91 10.03 -6.90
CA GLY A 56 11.80 10.98 -5.78
C GLY A 56 11.56 10.32 -4.42
N VAL A 57 11.70 9.00 -4.33
CA VAL A 57 11.60 8.25 -3.07
C VAL A 57 12.95 8.32 -2.33
N LYS A 58 12.92 8.72 -1.05
CA LYS A 58 14.13 8.88 -0.22
C LYS A 58 14.68 7.56 0.30
N ALA A 59 13.81 6.58 0.54
CA ALA A 59 14.20 5.26 1.00
C ALA A 59 15.13 4.60 -0.03
N LYS A 60 16.10 3.80 0.45
CA LYS A 60 17.13 3.20 -0.43
C LYS A 60 16.93 1.72 -0.69
N GLU A 61 16.57 0.97 0.34
CA GLU A 61 16.58 -0.50 0.30
C GLU A 61 15.23 -1.10 0.72
N GLU A 62 14.31 -0.27 1.17
CA GLU A 62 13.08 -0.73 1.79
C GLU A 62 11.88 0.14 1.41
N LEU A 63 10.80 -0.51 1.02
CA LEU A 63 9.48 0.09 0.97
C LEU A 63 8.53 -0.73 1.83
N LYS A 64 7.64 -0.06 2.54
CA LYS A 64 6.66 -0.69 3.41
C LYS A 64 5.27 -0.20 3.02
N PRO A 65 4.47 -0.99 2.27
CA PRO A 65 3.06 -0.67 2.06
C PRO A 65 2.25 -0.94 3.33
N ASP A 66 1.19 -0.17 3.54
CA ASP A 66 0.27 -0.39 4.68
C ASP A 66 -0.36 -1.78 4.59
N ILE A 67 -0.74 -2.20 3.37
CA ILE A 67 -1.26 -3.53 3.07
C ILE A 67 -0.70 -4.00 1.73
N CYS A 68 -0.34 -5.27 1.63
CA CYS A 68 -0.02 -5.89 0.35
C CYS A 68 -0.61 -7.30 0.23
N LEU A 69 -0.82 -7.74 -1.01
CA LEU A 69 -1.31 -9.08 -1.32
C LEU A 69 -0.27 -9.89 -2.10
N TYR A 70 -0.08 -11.13 -1.65
CA TYR A 70 0.67 -12.16 -2.36
C TYR A 70 -0.27 -13.28 -2.83
N PRO A 71 0.16 -14.13 -3.78
CA PRO A 71 -0.54 -15.39 -4.03
C PRO A 71 -0.65 -16.22 -2.75
N ASN A 72 -1.74 -16.96 -2.58
CA ASN A 72 -1.98 -17.81 -1.40
C ASN A 72 -0.91 -18.90 -1.15
N SER A 73 -0.01 -19.14 -2.10
CA SER A 73 1.17 -20.01 -1.92
C SER A 73 2.22 -19.43 -0.97
N VAL A 74 2.17 -18.12 -0.70
CA VAL A 74 3.05 -17.47 0.28
C VAL A 74 2.48 -17.65 1.68
N GLY A 75 3.29 -18.18 2.59
CA GLY A 75 2.90 -18.50 3.96
C GLY A 75 4.09 -18.54 4.90
N LEU A 76 3.83 -18.83 6.18
CA LEU A 76 4.83 -18.77 7.25
C LEU A 76 6.09 -19.59 6.93
N ARG A 77 7.24 -19.05 7.35
CA ARG A 77 8.56 -19.66 7.17
C ARG A 77 9.15 -20.02 8.53
N ARG A 78 9.99 -21.06 8.58
CA ARG A 78 10.71 -21.45 9.82
C ARG A 78 11.70 -20.38 10.26
N ARG A 79 12.40 -19.77 9.31
CA ARG A 79 13.25 -18.59 9.53
C ARG A 79 12.53 -17.42 8.92
N ASP A 80 12.40 -16.37 9.71
CA ASP A 80 11.67 -15.18 9.30
C ASP A 80 12.39 -14.44 8.16
N VAL A 81 11.63 -13.65 7.41
CA VAL A 81 12.12 -12.85 6.29
C VAL A 81 11.95 -11.38 6.66
N LEU A 82 13.07 -10.71 6.96
CA LEU A 82 13.04 -9.31 7.42
C LEU A 82 12.64 -8.32 6.33
N ARG A 83 13.04 -8.59 5.08
CA ARG A 83 12.63 -7.85 3.89
C ARG A 83 12.27 -8.85 2.80
N MET A 84 11.06 -8.76 2.30
CA MET A 84 10.53 -9.70 1.31
C MET A 84 11.14 -9.38 -0.07
N PRO A 85 11.89 -10.31 -0.69
CA PRO A 85 12.50 -10.07 -1.99
C PRO A 85 11.53 -10.24 -3.16
N GLU A 86 10.50 -11.08 -3.00
CA GLU A 86 9.44 -11.18 -3.99
C GLU A 86 8.48 -10.00 -3.82
N MET A 87 8.09 -9.34 -4.91
CA MET A 87 7.15 -8.22 -4.86
C MET A 87 5.69 -8.69 -4.77
N PRO A 88 4.81 -7.92 -4.11
CA PRO A 88 3.40 -8.27 -4.02
C PRO A 88 2.68 -8.08 -5.36
N LEU A 89 1.52 -8.70 -5.50
CA LEU A 89 0.60 -8.45 -6.61
C LEU A 89 -0.08 -7.09 -6.47
N LEU A 90 -0.44 -6.72 -5.24
CA LEU A 90 -1.12 -5.48 -4.87
C LEU A 90 -0.36 -4.79 -3.74
N ALA A 91 -0.17 -3.48 -3.86
CA ALA A 91 0.23 -2.61 -2.76
C ALA A 91 -0.88 -1.58 -2.47
N ILE A 92 -1.17 -1.32 -1.21
CA ILE A 92 -2.19 -0.35 -0.78
C ILE A 92 -1.53 0.63 0.20
N GLU A 93 -1.79 1.91 -0.03
CA GLU A 93 -1.40 3.02 0.83
C GLU A 93 -2.65 3.76 1.30
N VAL A 94 -2.77 3.91 2.60
CA VAL A 94 -3.81 4.66 3.28
C VAL A 94 -3.21 6.00 3.68
N VAL A 95 -3.75 7.09 3.15
CA VAL A 95 -3.25 8.43 3.43
C VAL A 95 -3.36 8.73 4.93
N SER A 96 -2.21 8.97 5.57
CA SER A 96 -2.15 9.56 6.91
C SER A 96 -2.22 11.10 6.83
N PRO A 97 -2.66 11.82 7.89
CA PRO A 97 -2.80 13.27 7.87
C PRO A 97 -1.53 14.08 7.55
N LYS A 98 -0.34 13.48 7.71
CA LYS A 98 0.95 14.13 7.51
C LYS A 98 1.73 13.59 6.30
N GLN A 99 1.22 12.56 5.65
CA GLN A 99 1.84 11.98 4.46
C GLN A 99 1.35 12.73 3.21
N GLY A 100 2.28 13.13 2.35
CA GLY A 100 1.95 13.75 1.08
C GLY A 100 1.37 12.72 0.12
N ILE A 101 0.37 13.11 -0.69
CA ILE A 101 -0.10 12.26 -1.80
C ILE A 101 1.06 12.05 -2.79
N ASP A 102 1.86 13.08 -3.07
CA ASP A 102 3.01 12.97 -3.97
C ASP A 102 4.04 11.93 -3.48
N ASP A 103 4.25 11.81 -2.16
CA ASP A 103 5.13 10.78 -1.59
C ASP A 103 4.60 9.37 -1.87
N ILE A 104 3.27 9.18 -1.81
CA ILE A 104 2.62 7.91 -2.14
C ILE A 104 2.70 7.62 -3.64
N LEU A 105 2.47 8.62 -4.49
CA LEU A 105 2.57 8.46 -5.95
C LEU A 105 3.99 8.08 -6.37
N ALA A 106 5.01 8.67 -5.74
CA ALA A 106 6.40 8.27 -5.92
C ALA A 106 6.64 6.79 -5.53
N LYS A 107 6.02 6.31 -4.44
CA LYS A 107 6.03 4.87 -4.10
C LYS A 107 5.35 4.03 -5.17
N PHE A 108 4.24 4.50 -5.74
CA PHE A 108 3.54 3.76 -6.80
C PHE A 108 4.38 3.62 -8.07
N ASP A 109 5.10 4.67 -8.47
CA ASP A 109 6.03 4.58 -9.60
C ASP A 109 7.11 3.51 -9.35
N ALA A 110 7.66 3.46 -8.14
CA ALA A 110 8.59 2.42 -7.74
C ALA A 110 7.94 1.02 -7.74
N TYR A 111 6.74 0.87 -7.19
CA TYR A 111 6.01 -0.41 -7.19
C TYR A 111 5.74 -0.91 -8.61
N PHE A 112 5.30 -0.05 -9.51
CA PHE A 112 5.07 -0.43 -10.91
C PHE A 112 6.37 -0.76 -11.65
N ALA A 113 7.46 -0.03 -11.39
CA ALA A 113 8.78 -0.38 -11.91
C ALA A 113 9.30 -1.74 -11.40
N LEU A 114 8.81 -2.17 -10.23
CA LEU A 114 9.05 -3.47 -9.61
C LEU A 114 7.98 -4.52 -9.95
N GLU A 115 7.17 -4.27 -10.98
CA GLU A 115 6.16 -5.17 -11.54
C GLU A 115 4.95 -5.52 -10.64
N VAL A 116 4.70 -4.74 -9.59
CA VAL A 116 3.43 -4.78 -8.83
C VAL A 116 2.27 -4.52 -9.81
N LYS A 117 1.20 -5.31 -9.72
CA LYS A 117 0.13 -5.34 -10.75
C LYS A 117 -0.94 -4.27 -10.53
N SER A 118 -1.20 -3.91 -9.28
CA SER A 118 -2.10 -2.82 -8.93
C SER A 118 -1.61 -2.08 -7.68
N CYS A 119 -1.93 -0.79 -7.60
CA CYS A 119 -1.69 0.04 -6.44
C CYS A 119 -3.00 0.75 -6.03
N TRP A 120 -3.32 0.80 -4.74
CA TRP A 120 -4.53 1.46 -4.24
C TRP A 120 -4.16 2.62 -3.32
N LEU A 121 -4.64 3.82 -3.66
CA LEU A 121 -4.55 5.01 -2.80
C LEU A 121 -5.88 5.18 -2.09
N VAL A 122 -5.87 5.10 -0.76
CA VAL A 122 -7.06 5.23 0.07
C VAL A 122 -6.99 6.53 0.86
N THR A 123 -8.01 7.37 0.73
CA THR A 123 -8.07 8.66 1.43
C THR A 123 -9.22 8.64 2.45
N PRO A 124 -8.95 8.29 3.73
CA PRO A 124 -9.99 8.12 4.74
C PRO A 124 -10.89 9.35 4.92
N THR A 125 -10.30 10.55 4.95
CA THR A 125 -11.02 11.81 5.18
C THR A 125 -12.08 12.09 4.13
N LEU A 126 -11.84 11.67 2.88
CA LEU A 126 -12.76 11.87 1.77
C LEU A 126 -13.62 10.63 1.49
N GLN A 127 -13.34 9.50 2.15
CA GLN A 127 -13.93 8.19 1.87
C GLN A 127 -13.79 7.83 0.38
N ILE A 128 -12.57 8.00 -0.14
CA ILE A 128 -12.22 7.74 -1.53
C ILE A 128 -11.20 6.61 -1.60
N VAL A 129 -11.37 5.74 -2.58
CA VAL A 129 -10.34 4.79 -3.01
C VAL A 129 -10.04 5.02 -4.48
N THR A 130 -8.77 5.20 -4.82
CA THR A 130 -8.30 5.28 -6.21
C THR A 130 -7.45 4.05 -6.52
N VAL A 131 -7.89 3.26 -7.50
CA VAL A 131 -7.23 2.02 -7.93
C VAL A 131 -6.44 2.30 -9.20
N TYR A 132 -5.13 2.09 -9.14
CA TYR A 132 -4.20 2.24 -10.24
C TYR A 132 -3.87 0.87 -10.83
N SER A 133 -3.97 0.76 -12.15
CA SER A 133 -3.48 -0.40 -12.91
C SER A 133 -2.10 -0.13 -13.54
N GLN A 134 -1.76 1.15 -13.71
CA GLN A 134 -0.50 1.72 -14.16
C GLN A 134 -0.40 3.15 -13.59
N PRO A 135 0.79 3.80 -13.59
CA PRO A 135 0.96 5.15 -13.04
C PRO A 135 -0.09 6.17 -13.53
N ASP A 136 -0.36 6.18 -14.83
CA ASP A 136 -1.28 7.13 -15.47
C ASP A 136 -2.70 6.56 -15.70
N ASN A 137 -3.00 5.35 -15.23
CA ASN A 137 -4.28 4.69 -15.48
C ASN A 137 -4.95 4.23 -14.19
N PHE A 138 -5.96 4.99 -13.76
CA PHE A 138 -6.66 4.76 -12.51
C PHE A 138 -8.17 4.98 -12.61
N LYS A 139 -8.88 4.39 -11.64
CA LYS A 139 -10.31 4.63 -11.39
C LYS A 139 -10.50 5.06 -9.95
N THR A 140 -11.34 6.06 -9.74
CA THR A 140 -11.65 6.59 -8.41
C THR A 140 -13.08 6.21 -8.02
N PHE A 141 -13.22 5.70 -6.81
CA PHE A 141 -14.47 5.31 -6.18
C PHE A 141 -14.69 6.20 -4.96
N ASP A 142 -15.77 6.98 -4.98
CA ASP A 142 -16.20 7.81 -3.87
C ASP A 142 -17.42 7.21 -3.18
N LYS A 143 -17.95 7.90 -2.17
CA LYS A 143 -19.15 7.52 -1.40
C LYS A 143 -20.41 7.17 -2.22
N MET A 144 -20.49 7.52 -3.51
CA MET A 144 -21.61 7.17 -4.38
C MET A 144 -21.43 5.79 -5.03
N ALA A 145 -20.22 5.23 -5.01
CA ALA A 145 -19.94 3.88 -5.48
C ALA A 145 -20.44 2.82 -4.48
N THR A 146 -20.91 1.69 -5.01
CA THR A 146 -21.32 0.53 -4.19
C THR A 146 -20.11 -0.27 -3.71
N GLU A 147 -19.11 -0.43 -4.59
CA GLU A 147 -17.91 -1.22 -4.37
C GLU A 147 -16.71 -0.58 -5.07
N VAL A 148 -15.53 -0.83 -4.53
CA VAL A 148 -14.24 -0.62 -5.17
C VAL A 148 -13.96 -1.83 -6.05
N ILE A 149 -13.54 -1.60 -7.30
CA ILE A 149 -13.26 -2.65 -8.28
C ILE A 149 -11.82 -2.50 -8.76
N ASP A 150 -11.06 -3.58 -8.62
CA ASP A 150 -9.77 -3.78 -9.26
C ASP A 150 -9.91 -4.87 -10.32
N ASP A 151 -9.92 -4.45 -11.59
CA ASP A 151 -10.09 -5.34 -12.73
C ASP A 151 -8.84 -6.20 -13.01
N ILE A 152 -7.66 -5.80 -12.53
CA ILE A 152 -6.40 -6.52 -12.78
C ILE A 152 -6.34 -7.79 -11.93
N LEU A 153 -6.76 -7.69 -10.67
CA LEU A 153 -6.75 -8.81 -9.72
C LEU A 153 -8.14 -9.41 -9.48
N ASP A 154 -9.17 -8.87 -10.16
CA ASP A 154 -10.57 -9.25 -9.99
C ASP A 154 -10.99 -9.20 -8.50
N ILE A 155 -10.67 -8.08 -7.85
CA ILE A 155 -11.01 -7.81 -6.46
C ILE A 155 -12.18 -6.83 -6.42
N ARG A 156 -13.18 -7.14 -5.61
CA ARG A 156 -14.35 -6.29 -5.36
C ARG A 156 -14.57 -6.13 -3.86
N VAL A 157 -14.52 -4.89 -3.39
CA VAL A 157 -14.68 -4.56 -1.96
C VAL A 157 -15.87 -3.63 -1.80
N PRO A 158 -16.95 -4.02 -1.11
CA PRO A 158 -18.04 -3.11 -0.78
C PRO A 158 -17.49 -1.88 -0.04
N LEU A 159 -17.77 -0.68 -0.54
CA LEU A 159 -17.15 0.56 -0.03
C LEU A 159 -17.49 0.79 1.45
N GLN A 160 -18.70 0.38 1.85
CA GLN A 160 -19.15 0.41 3.25
C GLN A 160 -18.26 -0.43 4.18
N ASN A 161 -17.67 -1.53 3.71
CA ASN A 161 -16.80 -2.36 4.56
C ASN A 161 -15.47 -1.64 4.87
N ILE A 162 -15.10 -0.62 4.09
CA ILE A 162 -13.90 0.19 4.29
C ILE A 162 -14.20 1.32 5.27
N PHE A 163 -15.31 2.04 5.08
CA PHE A 163 -15.56 3.32 5.77
C PHE A 163 -16.70 3.32 6.81
N SER A 164 -17.55 2.29 6.89
CA SER A 164 -18.68 2.21 7.85
C SER A 164 -18.38 1.32 9.04
#